data_AF-A0A1Q4AM04-F1
#
_entry.id   AF-A0A1Q4AM04-F1
#
_cell.length_a   1.000
_cell.length_b   1.000
_cell.length_c   1.000
_cell.angle_alpha   90.00
_cell.angle_beta   90.00
_cell.angle_gamma   90.00
#
_symmetry.space_group_name_H-M   'P 1'
#
loop_
_entity.id
_entity.type
_entity.pdbx_description
1 polymer ?
#
loop_
_entity_poly.entity_id
_entity_poly.type
_entity_poly.pdbx_seq_one_letter_code
_entity_poly.pdbx_strand_id
1 'polypeptide(L)'
;MAMSAAEKMSRRDEMEALLPFYLNGTLEGAELEAVEEWLSNDPAAMAALGEAEAEFSGATAANEAIRPPADALSRFTRALDAEARPARTPAASSWLRQAFDRFMAIPAPVAWAAAAALLALVIVQSQLQPGGKGKDFEVAGQEDDLAKMPFALVKFKADAKMADIVAFLDGNGLKIAGGPTASGVFRIAIPAGTTADYKKLLGLIAAQSFADTVLEGRKPVDGG
;
A
#
# COMPACT_ATOMS: atom_id res chain seq x y z
N MET A 1 -22.95 11.44 51.81
CA MET A 1 -21.69 10.66 51.82
C MET A 1 -21.17 10.68 50.40
N ALA A 2 -20.31 11.63 50.10
CA ALA A 2 -19.75 11.86 48.77
C ALA A 2 -18.50 10.97 48.61
N MET A 3 -18.42 10.25 47.49
CA MET A 3 -17.22 9.54 47.06
C MET A 3 -16.13 10.57 46.72
N SER A 4 -15.29 10.90 47.70
CA SER A 4 -14.00 11.56 47.50
C SER A 4 -12.91 10.50 47.62
N ALA A 5 -12.61 9.80 46.52
CA ALA A 5 -11.47 8.89 46.43
C ALA A 5 -10.99 8.70 44.97
N ALA A 6 -11.10 9.74 44.14
CA ALA A 6 -10.23 9.86 42.98
C ALA A 6 -8.90 10.47 43.50
N GLU A 7 -8.13 9.62 44.19
CA GLU A 7 -6.73 9.87 44.47
C GLU A 7 -6.06 10.20 43.13
N LYS A 8 -5.30 11.30 43.05
CA LYS A 8 -4.65 11.72 41.80
C LYS A 8 -3.72 10.61 41.31
N MET A 9 -4.20 9.75 40.41
CA MET A 9 -3.35 8.79 39.71
C MET A 9 -2.28 9.59 38.97
N SER A 10 -1.04 9.16 39.08
CA SER A 10 0.01 9.78 38.29
C SER A 10 -0.29 9.48 36.82
N ARG A 11 0.15 10.35 35.91
CA ARG A 11 0.01 10.12 34.45
C ARG A 11 0.54 8.72 34.07
N ARG A 12 1.56 8.23 34.78
CA ARG A 12 2.09 6.87 34.61
C ARG A 12 1.08 5.79 34.97
N ASP A 13 0.44 5.90 36.13
CA ASP A 13 -0.58 4.93 36.58
C ASP A 13 -1.80 4.93 35.63
N GLU A 14 -2.14 6.09 35.07
CA GLU A 14 -3.19 6.22 34.04
C GLU A 14 -2.80 5.47 32.76
N MET A 15 -1.55 5.61 32.29
CA MET A 15 -1.09 4.88 31.09
C MET A 15 -0.96 3.37 31.34
N GLU A 16 -0.49 2.96 32.52
CA GLU A 16 -0.39 1.54 32.90
C GLU A 16 -1.79 0.88 32.94
N ALA A 17 -2.82 1.60 33.40
CA ALA A 17 -4.19 1.11 33.40
C ALA A 17 -4.79 0.89 32.00
N LEU A 18 -4.24 1.56 30.97
CA LEU A 18 -4.69 1.40 29.58
C LEU A 18 -4.01 0.22 28.86
N LEU A 19 -2.90 -0.31 29.38
CA LEU A 19 -2.13 -1.39 28.74
C LEU A 19 -2.95 -2.65 28.41
N PRO A 20 -3.88 -3.14 29.26
CA PRO A 20 -4.71 -4.31 28.90
C PRO A 20 -5.60 -4.07 27.68
N PHE A 21 -6.11 -2.84 27.51
CA PHE A 21 -6.93 -2.46 26.36
C PHE A 21 -6.08 -2.23 25.10
N TYR A 22 -4.84 -1.76 25.27
CA TYR A 22 -3.83 -1.71 24.21
C TYR A 22 -3.51 -3.11 23.69
N LEU A 23 -3.21 -4.05 24.59
CA LEU A 23 -2.88 -5.44 24.25
C LEU A 23 -4.04 -6.19 23.58
N ASN A 24 -5.28 -5.90 23.97
CA ASN A 24 -6.48 -6.46 23.33
C ASN A 24 -6.88 -5.73 22.03
N GLY A 25 -6.18 -4.64 21.67
CA GLY A 25 -6.47 -3.85 20.47
C GLY A 25 -7.80 -3.10 20.51
N THR A 26 -8.34 -2.78 21.70
CA THR A 26 -9.63 -2.09 21.85
C THR A 26 -9.51 -0.60 22.16
N LEU A 27 -8.28 -0.07 22.28
CA LEU A 27 -8.06 1.37 22.42
C LEU A 27 -8.22 2.09 21.08
N GLU A 28 -8.83 3.28 21.13
CA GLU A 28 -9.04 4.12 19.95
C GLU A 28 -8.79 5.60 20.28
N GLY A 29 -8.54 6.40 19.24
CA GLY A 29 -8.44 7.85 19.36
C GLY A 29 -7.32 8.34 20.29
N ALA A 30 -7.63 9.32 21.13
CA ALA A 30 -6.64 10.03 21.94
C ALA A 30 -5.96 9.15 23.01
N GLU A 31 -6.65 8.11 23.49
CA GLU A 31 -6.09 7.20 24.50
C GLU A 31 -5.03 6.28 23.88
N LEU A 32 -5.26 5.81 22.65
CA LEU A 32 -4.27 5.03 21.90
C LEU A 32 -3.02 5.86 21.61
N GLU A 33 -3.20 7.08 21.09
CA GLU A 33 -2.09 7.98 20.76
C GLU A 33 -1.26 8.33 22.00
N ALA A 34 -1.90 8.55 23.16
CA ALA A 34 -1.21 8.83 24.40
C ALA A 34 -0.38 7.64 24.92
N VAL A 35 -0.89 6.41 24.79
CA VAL A 35 -0.16 5.19 25.17
C VAL A 35 1.03 4.93 24.23
N GLU A 36 0.84 5.10 22.92
CA GLU A 36 1.91 4.92 21.92
C GLU A 36 3.04 5.97 22.07
N GLU A 37 2.67 7.22 22.34
CA GLU A 37 3.63 8.29 22.65
C GLU A 37 4.42 7.96 23.93
N TRP A 38 3.74 7.46 24.98
CA TRP A 38 4.40 7.07 26.23
C TRP A 38 5.36 5.88 26.01
N LEU A 39 4.93 4.84 25.30
CA LEU A 39 5.76 3.68 24.94
C LEU A 39 7.00 4.06 24.12
N SER A 40 6.90 5.09 23.27
CA SER A 40 8.00 5.53 22.41
C SER A 40 9.04 6.38 23.14
N ASN A 41 8.65 7.06 24.22
CA ASN A 41 9.46 8.10 24.86
C ASN A 41 9.95 7.75 26.27
N ASP A 42 9.36 6.76 26.93
CA ASP A 42 9.69 6.39 28.32
C ASP A 42 10.23 4.95 28.43
N PRO A 43 11.49 4.75 28.86
CA PRO A 43 12.04 3.41 29.05
C PRO A 43 11.32 2.59 30.14
N ALA A 44 10.64 3.23 31.10
CA ALA A 44 9.84 2.53 32.10
C ALA A 44 8.55 1.94 31.50
N ALA A 45 8.06 2.50 30.38
CA ALA A 45 6.86 2.03 29.70
C ALA A 45 7.03 0.63 29.10
N MET A 46 8.22 0.32 28.58
CA MET A 46 8.53 -1.02 28.05
C MET A 46 8.55 -2.10 29.14
N ALA A 47 8.97 -1.74 30.36
CA ALA A 47 8.94 -2.66 31.50
C ALA A 47 7.49 -2.93 31.94
N ALA A 48 6.67 -1.89 32.03
CA ALA A 48 5.25 -2.01 32.37
C ALA A 48 4.45 -2.79 31.31
N LEU A 49 4.74 -2.58 30.02
CA LEU A 49 4.14 -3.35 28.93
C LEU A 49 4.48 -4.84 29.04
N GLY A 50 5.73 -5.19 29.36
CA GLY A 50 6.14 -6.58 29.53
C GLY A 50 5.48 -7.27 30.72
N GLU A 51 5.24 -6.55 31.82
CA GLU A 51 4.48 -7.06 32.98
C GLU A 51 3.00 -7.29 32.61
N ALA A 52 2.38 -6.33 31.92
CA ALA A 52 1.01 -6.46 31.43
C ALA A 52 0.84 -7.61 30.42
N GLU A 53 1.82 -7.84 29.54
CA GLU A 53 1.82 -8.97 28.59
C GLU A 53 1.94 -10.32 29.31
N ALA A 54 2.75 -10.41 30.36
CA ALA A 54 2.89 -11.62 31.16
C ALA A 54 1.58 -11.99 31.88
N GLU A 55 0.86 -11.00 32.42
CA GLU A 55 -0.46 -11.20 33.00
C GLU A 55 -1.52 -11.59 31.95
N PHE A 56 -1.54 -10.88 30.81
CA PHE A 56 -2.50 -11.10 29.73
C PHE A 56 -2.36 -12.50 29.10
N SER A 57 -1.13 -12.94 28.85
CA SER A 57 -0.85 -14.27 28.31
C SER A 57 -1.22 -15.39 29.30
N GLY A 58 -0.99 -15.18 30.59
CA GLY A 58 -1.43 -16.10 31.65
C GLY A 58 -2.95 -16.27 31.69
N ALA A 59 -3.70 -15.17 31.61
CA ALA A 59 -5.17 -15.19 31.57
C ALA A 59 -5.71 -15.82 30.28
N THR A 60 -5.10 -15.53 29.13
CA THR A 60 -5.46 -16.11 27.83
C THR A 60 -5.27 -17.63 27.82
N ALA A 61 -4.12 -18.11 28.28
CA ALA A 61 -3.82 -19.54 28.36
C ALA A 61 -4.79 -20.30 29.29
N ALA A 62 -5.18 -19.68 30.41
CA ALA A 62 -6.17 -20.25 31.32
C ALA A 62 -7.57 -20.34 30.69
N ASN A 63 -7.96 -19.33 29.89
CA ASN A 63 -9.25 -19.32 29.19
C ASN A 63 -9.27 -20.29 27.99
N GLU A 64 -8.17 -20.41 27.23
CA GLU A 64 -8.06 -21.38 26.13
C GLU A 64 -8.09 -22.84 26.59
N ALA A 65 -7.71 -23.10 27.84
CA ALA A 65 -7.87 -24.42 28.45
C ALA A 65 -9.36 -24.83 28.59
N ILE A 66 -10.29 -23.87 28.58
CA ILE A 66 -11.73 -24.12 28.53
C ILE A 66 -12.09 -24.58 27.12
N ARG A 67 -12.08 -25.89 26.90
CA ARG A 67 -12.47 -26.46 25.61
C ARG A 67 -13.98 -26.53 25.46
N PRO A 68 -14.54 -26.19 24.29
CA PRO A 68 -15.92 -26.50 23.99
C PRO A 68 -16.14 -28.02 23.99
N PRO A 69 -17.38 -28.48 24.22
CA PRO A 69 -17.67 -29.91 24.15
C PRO A 69 -17.33 -30.45 22.75
N ALA A 70 -16.88 -31.70 22.68
CA ALA A 70 -16.31 -32.30 21.47
C ALA A 70 -17.26 -32.28 20.25
N ASP A 71 -18.56 -32.11 20.48
CA ASP A 71 -19.61 -32.04 19.47
C ASP A 71 -20.03 -30.60 19.10
N ALA A 72 -19.40 -29.56 19.66
CA ALA A 72 -19.74 -28.17 19.34
C ALA A 72 -19.60 -27.87 17.84
N LEU A 73 -18.50 -28.33 17.21
CA LEU A 73 -18.26 -28.13 15.78
C LEU A 73 -19.26 -28.93 14.92
N SER A 74 -19.62 -30.14 15.34
CA SER A 74 -20.59 -30.97 14.59
C SER A 74 -22.01 -30.43 14.70
N ARG A 75 -22.40 -29.85 15.84
CA ARG A 75 -23.68 -29.14 15.99
C ARG A 75 -23.72 -27.85 15.16
N PHE A 76 -22.63 -27.10 15.14
CA PHE A 76 -22.52 -25.86 14.36
C PHE A 76 -22.61 -26.12 12.85
N THR A 77 -21.87 -27.10 12.34
CA THR A 77 -21.93 -27.49 10.92
C THR A 77 -23.33 -27.98 10.53
N ARG A 78 -23.97 -28.78 11.38
CA ARG A 78 -25.36 -29.21 11.17
C ARG A 78 -26.36 -28.04 11.13
N ALA A 79 -26.14 -27.01 11.94
CA ALA A 79 -26.95 -25.80 11.92
C ALA A 79 -26.73 -24.98 10.63
N LEU A 80 -25.48 -24.86 10.16
CA LEU A 80 -25.16 -24.24 8.88
C LEU A 80 -25.81 -24.97 7.70
N ASP A 81 -25.74 -26.30 7.68
CA ASP A 81 -26.34 -27.11 6.62
C ASP A 81 -27.87 -27.02 6.62
N ALA A 82 -28.50 -26.89 7.80
CA ALA A 82 -29.94 -26.70 7.92
C ALA A 82 -30.40 -25.31 7.44
N GLU A 83 -29.57 -24.29 7.62
CA GLU A 83 -29.83 -22.92 7.13
C GLU A 83 -29.45 -22.73 5.66
N ALA A 84 -28.56 -23.58 5.13
CA ALA A 84 -28.19 -23.61 3.72
C ALA A 84 -29.40 -23.98 2.86
N ARG A 85 -30.10 -22.96 2.35
CA ARG A 85 -31.19 -23.08 1.38
C ARG A 85 -30.75 -24.01 0.23
N PRO A 86 -31.60 -24.95 -0.24
CA PRO A 86 -31.22 -25.89 -1.29
C PRO A 86 -30.62 -25.16 -2.48
N ALA A 87 -29.47 -25.67 -2.96
CA ALA A 87 -28.71 -25.10 -4.06
C ALA A 87 -29.68 -24.75 -5.19
N ARG A 88 -29.69 -23.47 -5.57
CA ARG A 88 -30.55 -22.94 -6.64
C ARG A 88 -30.43 -23.87 -7.85
N THR A 89 -31.54 -24.41 -8.31
CA THR A 89 -31.62 -25.19 -9.56
C THR A 89 -30.89 -24.41 -10.64
N PRO A 90 -29.92 -24.99 -11.37
CA PRO A 90 -29.16 -24.24 -12.36
C PRO A 90 -30.15 -23.68 -13.37
N ALA A 91 -30.22 -22.35 -13.45
CA ALA A 91 -31.00 -21.67 -14.47
C ALA A 91 -30.56 -22.20 -15.84
N ALA A 92 -31.53 -22.39 -16.75
CA ALA A 92 -31.31 -22.90 -18.10
C ALA A 92 -30.03 -22.30 -18.70
N SER A 93 -29.14 -23.16 -19.19
CA SER A 93 -27.78 -22.82 -19.59
C SER A 93 -27.77 -21.60 -20.50
N SER A 94 -27.15 -20.51 -20.04
CA SER A 94 -26.99 -19.31 -20.85
C SER A 94 -26.11 -19.63 -22.06
N TRP A 95 -26.43 -19.03 -23.21
CA TRP A 95 -25.66 -19.17 -24.45
C TRP A 95 -24.15 -18.90 -24.26
N LEU A 96 -23.81 -18.01 -23.32
CA LEU A 96 -22.45 -17.68 -22.94
C LEU A 96 -21.71 -18.87 -22.29
N ARG A 97 -22.41 -19.63 -21.43
CA ARG A 97 -21.87 -20.84 -20.80
C ARG A 97 -21.64 -21.94 -21.83
N GLN A 98 -22.58 -22.08 -22.77
CA GLN A 98 -22.43 -23.02 -23.88
C GLN A 98 -21.26 -22.65 -24.81
N ALA A 99 -21.05 -21.36 -25.09
CA ALA A 99 -19.89 -20.91 -25.86
C ALA A 99 -18.56 -21.19 -25.12
N PHE A 100 -18.54 -20.98 -23.81
CA PHE A 100 -17.38 -21.26 -22.97
C PHE A 100 -17.04 -22.76 -22.92
N ASP A 101 -18.06 -23.62 -22.75
CA ASP A 101 -17.87 -25.08 -22.74
C ASP A 101 -17.32 -25.59 -24.07
N ARG A 102 -17.75 -25.00 -25.21
CA ARG A 102 -17.21 -25.35 -26.52
C ARG A 102 -15.77 -24.86 -26.73
N PHE A 103 -15.39 -23.73 -26.14
CA PHE A 103 -14.02 -23.26 -26.15
C PHE A 103 -13.11 -24.15 -25.29
N MET A 104 -13.59 -24.61 -24.14
CA MET A 104 -12.84 -25.54 -23.28
C MET A 104 -12.75 -26.96 -23.84
N ALA A 105 -13.64 -27.32 -24.77
CA ALA A 105 -13.61 -28.60 -25.47
C ALA A 105 -12.69 -28.63 -26.72
N ILE A 106 -11.88 -27.59 -26.95
CA ILE A 106 -10.93 -27.58 -28.07
C ILE A 106 -9.86 -28.68 -27.87
N PRO A 107 -9.60 -29.54 -28.87
CA PRO A 107 -8.58 -30.59 -28.76
C PRO A 107 -7.20 -30.01 -28.46
N ALA A 108 -6.46 -30.64 -27.55
CA ALA A 108 -5.12 -30.18 -27.13
C ALA A 108 -4.16 -29.86 -28.30
N PRO A 109 -4.10 -30.64 -29.39
CA PRO A 109 -3.22 -30.31 -30.53
C PRO A 109 -3.58 -28.97 -31.20
N VAL A 110 -4.88 -28.66 -31.29
CA VAL A 110 -5.37 -27.40 -31.88
C VAL A 110 -5.06 -26.22 -30.97
N ALA A 111 -5.20 -26.39 -29.66
CA ALA A 111 -4.84 -25.37 -28.68
C ALA A 111 -3.34 -25.04 -28.73
N TRP A 112 -2.47 -26.06 -28.82
CA TRP A 112 -1.03 -25.86 -28.97
C TRP A 112 -0.65 -25.21 -30.30
N ALA A 113 -1.29 -25.58 -31.40
CA ALA A 113 -1.08 -24.94 -32.70
C ALA A 113 -1.48 -23.46 -32.69
N ALA A 114 -2.62 -23.14 -32.06
CA ALA A 114 -3.07 -21.75 -31.90
C ALA A 114 -2.12 -20.94 -31.00
N ALA A 115 -1.62 -21.52 -29.91
CA ALA A 115 -0.63 -20.88 -29.04
C ALA A 115 0.69 -20.60 -29.78
N ALA A 116 1.18 -21.56 -30.57
CA ALA A 116 2.37 -21.38 -31.39
C ALA A 116 2.19 -20.29 -32.46
N ALA A 117 1.02 -20.25 -33.10
CA ALA A 117 0.69 -19.21 -34.08
C ALA A 117 0.62 -17.81 -33.45
N LEU A 118 0.00 -17.67 -32.27
CA LEU A 118 -0.04 -16.42 -31.53
C LEU A 118 1.35 -15.96 -31.09
N LEU A 119 2.20 -16.89 -30.62
CA LEU A 119 3.58 -16.60 -30.26
C LEU A 119 4.40 -16.12 -31.47
N ALA A 120 4.26 -16.80 -32.62
CA ALA A 120 4.88 -16.38 -33.86
C ALA A 120 4.42 -14.97 -34.29
N LEU A 121 3.13 -14.67 -34.12
CA LEU A 121 2.57 -13.37 -34.43
C LEU A 121 3.16 -12.27 -33.52
N VAL A 122 3.32 -12.53 -32.23
CA VAL A 122 4.01 -11.61 -31.30
C VAL A 122 5.46 -11.36 -31.73
N ILE A 123 6.18 -12.41 -32.13
CA ILE A 123 7.58 -12.30 -32.58
C ILE A 123 7.67 -11.45 -33.86
N VAL A 124 6.75 -11.66 -34.81
CA VAL A 124 6.71 -10.89 -36.07
C VAL A 124 6.34 -9.43 -35.80
N GLN A 125 5.34 -9.18 -34.95
CA GLN A 125 4.95 -7.81 -34.55
C GLN A 125 6.10 -7.08 -33.85
N SER A 126 6.91 -7.79 -33.05
CA SER A 126 8.10 -7.23 -32.38
C SER A 126 9.18 -6.80 -33.37
N GLN A 127 9.33 -7.49 -34.50
CA GLN A 127 10.34 -7.17 -35.53
C GLN A 127 9.91 -6.05 -36.48
N LEU A 128 8.60 -5.90 -36.75
CA LEU A 128 8.07 -4.91 -37.70
C LEU A 128 7.83 -3.51 -37.09
N GLN A 129 8.00 -3.32 -35.77
CA GLN A 129 7.98 -2.00 -35.14
C GLN A 129 9.40 -1.49 -34.87
N PRO A 130 10.00 -0.66 -35.73
CA PRO A 130 11.19 0.10 -35.37
C PRO A 130 10.75 1.31 -34.53
N GLY A 131 10.96 1.26 -33.20
CA GLY A 131 11.03 2.50 -32.41
C GLY A 131 10.13 2.67 -31.19
N GLY A 132 9.55 1.62 -30.61
CA GLY A 132 8.92 1.71 -29.28
C GLY A 132 9.74 0.97 -28.24
N LYS A 133 10.72 1.62 -27.59
CA LYS A 133 11.27 1.12 -26.31
C LYS A 133 10.19 1.29 -25.23
N GLY A 134 9.12 0.50 -25.32
CA GLY A 134 8.06 0.41 -24.33
C GLY A 134 8.58 -0.35 -23.12
N LYS A 135 9.16 0.41 -22.18
CA LYS A 135 9.37 -0.01 -20.79
C LYS A 135 8.12 0.30 -19.96
N ASP A 136 6.96 0.33 -20.60
CA ASP A 136 5.68 0.75 -20.00
C ASP A 136 4.92 -0.48 -19.46
N PHE A 137 5.64 -1.38 -18.81
CA PHE A 137 5.04 -2.28 -17.83
C PHE A 137 5.34 -1.68 -16.47
N GLU A 138 4.41 -0.87 -15.97
CA GLU A 138 4.42 -0.39 -14.60
C GLU A 138 3.98 -1.54 -13.69
N VAL A 139 4.95 -2.32 -13.23
CA VAL A 139 4.77 -3.25 -12.12
C VAL A 139 4.78 -2.39 -10.86
N ALA A 140 3.69 -2.42 -10.08
CA ALA A 140 3.63 -1.83 -8.74
C ALA A 140 4.75 -2.46 -7.88
N GLY A 141 5.90 -1.79 -7.80
CA GLY A 141 7.15 -2.33 -7.24
C GLY A 141 8.43 -1.96 -7.99
N GLN A 142 8.34 -1.46 -9.24
CA GLN A 142 9.50 -0.93 -9.98
C GLN A 142 9.75 0.58 -9.75
N GLU A 143 9.27 1.13 -8.64
CA GLU A 143 9.60 2.48 -8.19
C GLU A 143 11.11 2.65 -7.91
N ASP A 144 11.86 1.55 -7.82
CA ASP A 144 13.22 1.53 -7.31
C ASP A 144 14.23 2.26 -8.22
N ASP A 145 14.03 2.27 -9.54
CA ASP A 145 14.92 2.99 -10.47
C ASP A 145 14.64 4.51 -10.48
N LEU A 146 13.37 4.91 -10.41
CA LEU A 146 12.96 6.32 -10.28
C LEU A 146 13.29 6.89 -8.90
N ALA A 147 13.20 6.07 -7.84
CA ALA A 147 13.57 6.44 -6.47
C ALA A 147 15.09 6.60 -6.28
N LYS A 148 15.90 5.91 -7.09
CA LYS A 148 17.37 6.04 -7.09
C LYS A 148 17.87 7.24 -7.89
N MET A 149 17.11 7.71 -8.87
CA MET A 149 17.48 8.88 -9.67
C MET A 149 17.52 10.18 -8.85
N PRO A 150 18.32 11.18 -9.30
CA PRO A 150 18.27 12.53 -8.77
C PRO A 150 16.85 13.09 -8.86
N PHE A 151 16.44 13.88 -7.88
CA PHE A 151 15.10 14.43 -7.85
C PHE A 151 15.05 15.83 -7.23
N ALA A 152 13.99 16.56 -7.54
CA ALA A 152 13.62 17.80 -6.87
C ALA A 152 12.23 17.66 -6.23
N LEU A 153 12.00 18.42 -5.17
CA LEU A 153 10.68 18.54 -4.54
C LEU A 153 10.03 19.82 -5.05
N VAL A 154 8.88 19.65 -5.70
CA VAL A 154 8.19 20.74 -6.38
C VAL A 154 6.78 20.85 -5.84
N LYS A 155 6.43 22.03 -5.34
CA LYS A 155 5.05 22.41 -5.07
C LYS A 155 4.56 23.23 -6.24
N PHE A 156 3.47 22.80 -6.86
CA PHE A 156 2.81 23.56 -7.91
C PHE A 156 1.78 24.52 -7.31
N LYS A 157 1.50 25.62 -8.01
CA LYS A 157 0.42 26.53 -7.62
C LYS A 157 -0.93 25.84 -7.75
N ALA A 158 -1.89 26.24 -6.92
CA ALA A 158 -3.22 25.63 -6.90
C ALA A 158 -4.02 25.83 -8.21
N ASP A 159 -3.68 26.87 -8.98
CA ASP A 159 -4.27 27.20 -10.28
C ASP A 159 -3.45 26.67 -11.47
N ALA A 160 -2.36 25.94 -11.21
CA ALA A 160 -1.55 25.33 -12.25
C ALA A 160 -2.33 24.25 -13.00
N LYS A 161 -2.36 24.36 -14.33
CA LYS A 161 -3.02 23.35 -15.16
C LYS A 161 -2.12 22.14 -15.33
N MET A 162 -2.68 20.96 -15.06
CA MET A 162 -1.95 19.71 -15.22
C MET A 162 -1.42 19.50 -16.65
N ALA A 163 -2.15 19.97 -17.66
CA ALA A 163 -1.72 19.89 -19.06
C ALA A 163 -0.39 20.64 -19.31
N ASP A 164 -0.22 21.83 -18.73
CA ASP A 164 0.98 22.64 -18.88
C ASP A 164 2.16 22.00 -18.13
N ILE A 165 1.90 21.42 -16.96
CA ILE A 165 2.88 20.68 -16.16
C ILE A 165 3.38 19.46 -16.95
N VAL A 166 2.48 18.60 -17.43
CA VAL A 166 2.86 17.38 -18.18
C VAL A 166 3.64 17.75 -19.45
N ALA A 167 3.17 18.73 -20.23
CA ALA A 167 3.86 19.15 -21.44
C ALA A 167 5.29 19.66 -21.16
N PHE A 168 5.47 20.41 -20.07
CA PHE A 168 6.80 20.86 -19.66
C PHE A 168 7.68 19.70 -19.19
N LEU A 169 7.15 18.78 -18.38
CA LEU A 169 7.91 17.63 -17.87
C LEU A 169 8.38 16.75 -19.03
N ASP A 170 7.48 16.42 -19.96
CA ASP A 170 7.78 15.61 -21.14
C ASP A 170 8.83 16.29 -22.04
N GLY A 171 8.67 17.60 -22.28
CA GLY A 171 9.60 18.38 -23.10
C GLY A 171 11.02 18.47 -22.53
N ASN A 172 11.18 18.26 -21.22
CA ASN A 172 12.47 18.29 -20.53
C ASN A 172 12.92 16.90 -20.02
N GLY A 173 12.20 15.82 -20.38
CA GLY A 173 12.48 14.46 -19.95
C GLY A 173 12.33 14.21 -18.44
N LEU A 174 11.64 15.10 -17.74
CA LEU A 174 11.37 15.00 -16.30
C LEU A 174 10.21 14.03 -16.06
N LYS A 175 10.22 13.32 -14.93
CA LYS A 175 9.15 12.37 -14.59
C LYS A 175 8.66 12.60 -13.17
N ILE A 176 7.38 12.33 -12.93
CA ILE A 176 6.83 12.31 -11.57
C ILE A 176 7.22 10.96 -10.96
N ALA A 177 8.04 11.01 -9.89
CA ALA A 177 8.48 9.83 -9.15
C ALA A 177 7.68 9.61 -7.86
N GLY A 178 6.76 10.51 -7.52
CA GLY A 178 5.85 10.37 -6.38
C GLY A 178 5.13 11.67 -5.99
N GLY A 179 4.15 11.56 -5.10
CA GLY A 179 3.30 12.65 -4.63
C GLY A 179 1.90 12.67 -5.29
N PRO A 180 1.03 13.62 -4.95
CA PRO A 180 1.24 14.70 -3.97
C PRO A 180 1.20 14.20 -2.53
N THR A 181 2.09 14.73 -1.68
CA THR A 181 1.94 14.59 -0.22
C THR A 181 0.69 15.32 0.27
N ALA A 182 0.29 15.10 1.52
CA ALA A 182 -0.80 15.89 2.15
C ALA A 182 -0.55 17.42 2.10
N SER A 183 0.71 17.85 1.97
CA SER A 183 1.13 19.25 1.81
C SER A 183 1.20 19.74 0.35
N GLY A 184 0.84 18.89 -0.62
CA GLY A 184 0.80 19.22 -2.05
C GLY A 184 2.17 19.21 -2.75
N VAL A 185 3.15 18.50 -2.21
CA VAL A 185 4.51 18.43 -2.77
C VAL A 185 4.66 17.19 -3.65
N PHE A 186 5.24 17.38 -4.84
CA PHE A 186 5.56 16.34 -5.80
C PHE A 186 7.06 16.07 -5.83
N ARG A 187 7.41 14.81 -6.06
CA ARG A 187 8.79 14.38 -6.30
C ARG A 187 9.00 14.25 -7.81
N ILE A 188 9.82 15.13 -8.38
CA ILE A 188 10.14 15.14 -9.81
C ILE A 188 11.53 14.53 -10.01
N ALA A 189 11.60 13.38 -10.67
CA ALA A 189 12.86 12.78 -11.09
C ALA A 189 13.50 13.60 -12.21
N ILE A 190 14.79 13.87 -12.04
CA ILE A 190 15.62 14.66 -12.94
C ILE A 190 16.66 13.71 -13.56
N PRO A 191 16.63 13.46 -14.88
CA PRO A 191 17.59 12.59 -15.55
C PRO A 191 18.94 13.30 -15.78
N ALA A 192 19.56 13.77 -14.70
CA ALA A 192 20.85 14.45 -14.75
C ALA A 192 21.98 13.49 -14.36
N GLY A 193 23.01 13.39 -15.21
CA GLY A 193 24.23 12.64 -14.90
C GLY A 193 25.27 13.44 -14.11
N THR A 194 25.17 14.78 -14.14
CA THR A 194 26.12 15.68 -13.46
C THR A 194 25.40 16.70 -12.59
N THR A 195 26.07 17.22 -11.56
CA THR A 195 25.51 18.29 -10.73
C THR A 195 25.20 19.58 -11.51
N ALA A 196 25.93 19.85 -12.60
CA ALA A 196 25.69 21.01 -13.46
C ALA A 196 24.35 20.88 -14.23
N ASP A 197 24.11 19.71 -14.82
CA ASP A 197 22.86 19.43 -15.53
C ASP A 197 21.66 19.43 -14.59
N TYR A 198 21.84 18.90 -13.37
CA TYR A 198 20.83 18.94 -12.32
C TYR A 198 20.45 20.38 -11.97
N LYS A 199 21.43 21.27 -11.73
CA LYS A 199 21.15 22.69 -11.42
C LYS A 199 20.47 23.42 -12.56
N LYS A 200 20.83 23.11 -13.81
CA LYS A 200 20.19 23.68 -14.99
C LYS A 200 18.72 23.30 -15.07
N LEU A 201 18.40 22.00 -14.93
CA LEU A 201 17.02 21.51 -14.96
C LEU A 201 16.20 22.03 -13.77
N LEU A 202 16.81 22.10 -12.58
CA LEU A 202 16.18 22.70 -11.41
C LEU A 202 15.82 24.18 -11.64
N GLY A 203 16.75 24.94 -12.24
CA GLY A 203 16.51 26.34 -12.60
C GLY A 203 15.39 26.50 -13.63
N LEU A 204 15.27 25.57 -14.59
CA LEU A 204 14.19 25.56 -15.58
C LEU A 204 12.83 25.29 -14.93
N ILE A 205 12.76 24.38 -13.95
CA ILE A 205 11.53 24.11 -13.18
C ILE A 205 11.15 25.36 -12.35
N ALA A 206 12.11 25.96 -11.65
CA ALA A 206 11.90 27.15 -10.82
C ALA A 206 11.48 28.39 -11.62
N ALA A 207 11.86 28.47 -12.89
CA ALA A 207 11.45 29.55 -13.79
C ALA A 207 10.00 29.42 -14.30
N GLN A 208 9.34 28.27 -14.11
CA GLN A 208 7.98 28.08 -14.59
C GLN A 208 6.97 28.86 -13.75
N SER A 209 6.00 29.49 -14.43
CA SER A 209 4.95 30.25 -13.76
C SER A 209 4.05 29.40 -12.86
N PHE A 210 3.96 28.10 -13.12
CA PHE A 210 3.19 27.13 -12.35
C PHE A 210 3.93 26.56 -11.12
N ALA A 211 5.22 26.83 -10.97
CA ALA A 211 5.98 26.44 -9.79
C ALA A 211 5.76 27.44 -8.65
N ASP A 212 5.40 26.95 -7.47
CA ASP A 212 5.25 27.73 -6.24
C ASP A 212 6.55 27.65 -5.41
N THR A 213 7.04 26.43 -5.18
CA THR A 213 8.28 26.19 -4.44
C THR A 213 9.05 25.06 -5.10
N VAL A 214 10.35 25.23 -5.28
CA VAL A 214 11.25 24.21 -5.81
C VAL A 214 12.40 24.05 -4.84
N LEU A 215 12.55 22.86 -4.28
CA LEU A 215 13.62 22.50 -3.35
C LEU A 215 14.52 21.45 -3.98
N GLU A 216 15.83 21.59 -3.72
CA GLU A 216 16.81 20.60 -4.09
C GLU A 216 16.53 19.28 -3.34
N GLY A 217 16.40 18.18 -4.08
CA GLY A 217 16.39 16.83 -3.52
C GLY A 217 17.75 16.17 -3.68
N ARG A 218 17.74 14.86 -3.94
CA ARG A 218 18.98 14.09 -4.16
C ARG A 218 19.65 14.56 -5.46
N LYS A 219 20.93 14.94 -5.38
CA LYS A 219 21.78 15.25 -6.53
C LYS A 219 22.34 13.97 -7.16
N PRO A 220 22.75 13.98 -8.44
CA PRO A 220 23.56 12.91 -8.98
C PRO A 220 24.85 12.77 -8.19
N VAL A 221 25.33 11.54 -8.03
CA VAL A 221 26.71 11.30 -7.62
C VAL A 221 27.58 11.78 -8.76
N ASP A 222 28.39 12.82 -8.55
CA ASP A 222 29.38 13.21 -9.55
C ASP A 222 30.27 11.99 -9.79
N GLY A 223 30.20 11.43 -11.00
CA GLY A 223 30.98 10.26 -11.36
C GLY A 223 32.47 10.56 -11.18
N GLY A 224 33.13 9.78 -10.31
CA GLY A 224 34.58 9.62 -10.32
C GLY A 224 35.03 8.70 -11.44
#